data_AF-V9IJM5-F1
#
_entry.id   AF-V9IJM5-F1
#
_cell.length_a   1.000
_cell.length_b   1.000
_cell.length_c   1.000
_cell.angle_alpha   90.00
_cell.angle_beta   90.00
_cell.angle_gamma   90.00
#
_symmetry.space_group_name_H-M   'P 1'
#
loop_
_entity.id
_entity.type
_entity.pdbx_description
1 polymer ?
#
loop_
_entity_poly.entity_id
_entity_poly.type
_entity_poly.pdbx_seq_one_letter_code
_entity_poly.pdbx_strand_id
1 'polypeptide(L)'
;MLNTSLHNPSVKDKPSVEQFISMNRGINNGGDLPRELLVSLYESIKTEPFKIPEDDGNDLMHTFFNPDKEGWLWKQGGRYKSWKRRWFILNDNCLYYFEYTTDKEPRGIIPLENIQVREVQDRHKPHCFELYAAGSEFIKACKTDSEGKVVEGKHTVYRMSAATDEEKEEWIKCVRQSISHNPFYDMLAARKKKAQKTNVHSKS
;
A
#
# COMPACT_ATOMS: atom_id res chain seq x y z
N MET A 1 -8.40 -13.35 -18.81
CA MET A 1 -9.29 -13.93 -19.84
C MET A 1 -9.45 -15.45 -19.67
N LEU A 2 -8.36 -16.23 -19.59
CA LEU A 2 -8.42 -17.69 -19.48
C LEU A 2 -9.35 -18.24 -18.37
N ASN A 3 -9.30 -17.66 -17.15
CA ASN A 3 -10.15 -18.08 -16.04
C ASN A 3 -11.65 -18.04 -16.39
N THR A 4 -12.12 -16.93 -16.97
CA THR A 4 -13.51 -16.78 -17.42
C THR A 4 -13.85 -17.80 -18.49
N SER A 5 -12.96 -18.03 -19.47
CA SER A 5 -13.21 -18.98 -20.55
C SER A 5 -13.32 -20.44 -20.07
N LEU A 6 -12.55 -20.83 -19.06
CA LEU A 6 -12.56 -22.20 -18.53
C LEU A 6 -13.73 -22.46 -17.57
N HIS A 7 -14.11 -21.45 -16.78
CA HIS A 7 -14.99 -21.64 -15.62
C HIS A 7 -16.36 -20.97 -15.70
N ASN A 8 -16.58 -20.01 -16.62
CA ASN A 8 -17.91 -19.45 -16.83
C ASN A 8 -18.78 -20.44 -17.61
N PRO A 9 -19.91 -20.95 -17.05
CA PRO A 9 -20.79 -21.90 -17.74
C PRO A 9 -21.38 -21.39 -19.06
N SER A 10 -21.43 -20.07 -19.24
CA SER A 10 -21.95 -19.44 -20.46
C SER A 10 -20.97 -19.52 -21.65
N VAL A 11 -19.70 -19.83 -21.40
CA VAL A 11 -18.69 -19.99 -22.45
C VAL A 11 -18.71 -21.44 -22.94
N LYS A 12 -19.15 -21.63 -24.20
CA LYS A 12 -19.30 -22.96 -24.81
C LYS A 12 -18.00 -23.54 -25.33
N ASP A 13 -17.10 -22.70 -25.83
CA ASP A 13 -15.82 -23.12 -26.38
C ASP A 13 -14.70 -22.87 -25.37
N LYS A 14 -14.18 -23.94 -24.78
CA LYS A 14 -13.15 -23.87 -23.75
C LYS A 14 -11.78 -24.06 -24.43
N PRO A 15 -10.89 -23.05 -24.37
CA PRO A 15 -9.60 -23.13 -25.03
C PRO A 15 -8.78 -24.27 -24.41
N SER A 16 -8.15 -25.09 -25.25
CA SER A 16 -7.18 -26.09 -24.83
C SER A 16 -5.84 -25.46 -24.43
N VAL A 17 -4.96 -26.23 -23.79
CA VAL A 17 -3.61 -25.76 -23.43
C VAL A 17 -2.80 -25.34 -24.66
N GLU A 18 -2.93 -26.06 -25.79
CA GLU A 18 -2.25 -25.71 -27.04
C GLU A 18 -2.79 -24.42 -27.65
N GLN A 19 -4.10 -24.21 -27.58
CA GLN A 19 -4.71 -22.94 -27.99
C GLN A 19 -4.23 -21.80 -27.10
N PHE A 20 -4.16 -21.99 -25.79
CA PHE A 20 -3.63 -20.99 -24.87
C PHE A 20 -2.16 -20.65 -25.16
N ILE A 21 -1.31 -21.64 -25.43
CA ILE A 21 0.10 -21.40 -25.82
C ILE A 21 0.18 -20.60 -27.13
N SER A 22 -0.59 -21.00 -28.13
CA SER A 22 -0.65 -20.31 -29.43
C SER A 22 -1.09 -18.85 -29.29
N MET A 23 -2.11 -18.59 -28.46
CA MET A 23 -2.65 -17.25 -28.20
C MET A 23 -1.65 -16.32 -27.50
N ASN A 24 -0.62 -16.86 -26.83
CA ASN A 24 0.39 -16.08 -26.11
C ASN A 24 1.76 -16.03 -26.82
N ARG A 25 1.82 -16.40 -28.11
CA ARG A 25 3.05 -16.24 -28.89
C ARG A 25 3.43 -14.76 -29.05
N GLY A 26 4.72 -14.45 -28.99
CA GLY A 26 5.26 -13.09 -29.12
C GLY A 26 5.04 -12.17 -27.91
N ILE A 27 4.42 -12.67 -26.83
CA ILE A 27 4.06 -11.84 -25.67
C ILE A 27 5.28 -11.34 -24.87
N ASN A 28 6.45 -11.96 -25.03
CA ASN A 28 7.69 -11.59 -24.34
C ASN A 28 8.55 -10.66 -25.21
N ASN A 29 8.10 -9.40 -25.38
CA ASN A 29 8.77 -8.39 -26.22
C ASN A 29 9.03 -8.84 -27.67
N GLY A 30 8.06 -9.53 -28.27
CA GLY A 30 8.18 -10.10 -29.62
C GLY A 30 8.72 -11.53 -29.65
N GLY A 31 9.18 -12.07 -28.51
CA GLY A 31 9.54 -13.48 -28.33
C GLY A 31 8.46 -14.30 -27.62
N ASP A 32 8.65 -15.62 -27.59
CA ASP A 32 7.74 -16.55 -26.91
C ASP A 32 8.16 -16.79 -25.45
N LEU A 33 7.17 -16.99 -24.57
CA LEU A 33 7.42 -17.48 -23.22
C LEU A 33 7.72 -18.99 -23.23
N PRO A 34 8.51 -19.50 -22.26
CA PRO A 34 8.75 -20.93 -22.13
C PRO A 34 7.45 -21.72 -22.05
N ARG A 35 7.34 -22.78 -22.87
CA ARG A 35 6.13 -23.61 -22.93
C ARG A 35 5.72 -24.15 -21.56
N GLU A 36 6.69 -24.61 -20.77
CA GLU A 36 6.45 -25.17 -19.44
C GLU A 36 5.77 -24.17 -18.49
N LEU A 37 6.11 -22.88 -18.59
CA LEU A 37 5.48 -21.82 -17.82
C LEU A 37 4.03 -21.60 -18.25
N LEU A 38 3.76 -21.60 -19.55
CA LEU A 38 2.38 -21.44 -20.06
C LEU A 38 1.51 -22.66 -19.71
N VAL A 39 2.07 -23.86 -19.73
CA VAL A 39 1.39 -25.09 -19.31
C VAL A 39 1.08 -25.06 -17.82
N SER A 40 2.04 -24.69 -16.97
CA SER A 40 1.83 -24.64 -15.51
C SER A 40 0.76 -23.61 -15.13
N LEU A 41 0.77 -22.44 -15.77
CA LEU A 41 -0.25 -21.41 -15.58
C LEU A 41 -1.64 -21.89 -16.04
N TYR A 42 -1.72 -22.55 -17.19
CA TYR A 42 -2.98 -23.08 -17.71
C TYR A 42 -3.58 -24.14 -16.78
N GLU A 43 -2.79 -25.14 -16.36
CA GLU A 43 -3.29 -26.20 -15.49
C GLU A 43 -3.60 -25.70 -14.08
N SER A 44 -2.85 -24.72 -13.56
CA SER A 44 -3.17 -24.07 -12.29
C SER A 44 -4.54 -23.38 -12.34
N ILE A 45 -4.79 -22.55 -13.36
CA ILE A 45 -6.08 -21.85 -13.53
C ILE A 45 -7.20 -22.85 -13.80
N LYS A 46 -6.97 -23.90 -14.59
CA LYS A 46 -7.96 -24.94 -14.88
C LYS A 46 -8.33 -25.77 -13.65
N THR A 47 -7.39 -26.02 -12.76
CA THR A 47 -7.60 -26.83 -11.55
C THR A 47 -8.34 -26.05 -10.48
N GLU A 48 -7.94 -24.79 -10.24
CA GLU A 48 -8.57 -23.93 -9.25
C GLU A 48 -9.00 -22.61 -9.90
N PRO A 49 -10.32 -22.38 -10.08
CA PRO A 49 -10.81 -21.09 -10.56
C PRO A 49 -10.40 -19.99 -9.58
N PHE A 50 -10.09 -18.80 -10.10
CA PHE A 50 -9.92 -17.64 -9.23
C PHE A 50 -11.21 -17.42 -8.44
N LYS A 51 -11.12 -17.54 -7.12
CA LYS A 51 -12.15 -17.10 -6.21
C LYS A 51 -12.10 -15.58 -6.22
N ILE A 52 -13.09 -14.97 -6.86
CA ILE A 52 -13.41 -13.57 -6.61
C ILE A 52 -14.20 -13.62 -5.30
N PRO A 53 -13.68 -13.04 -4.19
CA PRO A 53 -14.45 -12.91 -2.96
C PRO A 53 -15.80 -12.24 -3.29
N GLU A 54 -16.87 -12.67 -2.64
CA GLU A 54 -18.15 -11.97 -2.74
C GLU A 54 -17.94 -10.54 -2.22
N ASP A 55 -18.17 -9.55 -3.10
CA ASP A 55 -18.09 -8.12 -2.76
C ASP A 55 -19.27 -7.77 -1.85
N ASP A 56 -19.12 -8.06 -0.55
CA ASP A 56 -20.05 -7.62 0.49
C ASP A 56 -19.82 -6.14 0.88
N GLY A 57 -18.93 -5.43 0.16
CA GLY A 57 -18.59 -4.04 0.40
C GLY A 57 -17.85 -3.79 1.71
N ASN A 58 -17.46 -4.84 2.44
CA ASN A 58 -16.86 -4.74 3.76
C ASN A 58 -15.47 -5.37 3.86
N ASP A 59 -14.96 -5.97 2.77
CA ASP A 59 -13.65 -6.63 2.79
C ASP A 59 -12.51 -5.67 2.44
N LEU A 60 -11.82 -5.18 3.48
CA LEU A 60 -10.54 -4.48 3.36
C LEU A 60 -9.50 -5.30 2.59
N MET A 61 -9.66 -6.62 2.43
CA MET A 61 -8.76 -7.44 1.60
C MET A 61 -8.71 -6.99 0.13
N HIS A 62 -9.77 -6.38 -0.42
CA HIS A 62 -9.70 -5.79 -1.76
C HIS A 62 -8.83 -4.52 -1.80
N THR A 63 -8.73 -3.81 -0.68
CA THR A 63 -7.90 -2.59 -0.56
C THR A 63 -6.40 -2.91 -0.54
N PHE A 64 -6.00 -4.18 -0.42
CA PHE A 64 -4.58 -4.56 -0.43
C PHE A 64 -4.21 -5.43 -1.64
N PHE A 65 -5.07 -5.50 -2.66
CA PHE A 65 -4.75 -6.20 -3.89
C PHE A 65 -3.66 -5.41 -4.65
N ASN A 66 -2.45 -5.96 -4.74
CA ASN A 66 -1.27 -5.34 -5.37
C ASN A 66 -0.82 -4.02 -4.70
N PRO A 67 -0.29 -4.07 -3.47
CA PRO A 67 0.16 -2.87 -2.77
C PRO A 67 1.42 -2.28 -3.40
N ASP A 68 1.61 -0.96 -3.26
CA ASP A 68 2.84 -0.27 -3.68
C ASP A 68 4.07 -0.86 -2.98
N LYS A 69 3.90 -1.24 -1.71
CA LYS A 69 4.91 -1.97 -0.93
C LYS A 69 4.27 -2.64 0.27
N GLU A 70 4.77 -3.82 0.63
CA GLU A 70 4.43 -4.49 1.88
C GLU A 70 5.69 -5.08 2.54
N GLY A 71 5.64 -5.32 3.84
CA GLY A 71 6.80 -5.83 4.57
C GLY A 71 6.75 -5.63 6.08
N TRP A 72 7.63 -6.34 6.78
CA TRP A 72 7.77 -6.20 8.23
C TRP A 72 8.60 -4.97 8.58
N LEU A 73 8.10 -4.14 9.49
CA LEU A 73 8.87 -3.06 10.12
C LEU A 73 8.72 -3.09 11.63
N TRP A 74 9.75 -2.61 12.32
CA TRP A 74 9.62 -2.21 13.72
C TRP A 74 9.12 -0.77 13.77
N LYS A 75 8.06 -0.52 14.54
CA LYS A 75 7.55 0.84 14.80
C LYS A 75 7.70 1.22 16.26
N GLN A 76 8.04 2.48 16.51
CA GLN A 76 8.00 3.05 17.85
C GLN A 76 6.58 3.46 18.22
N GLY A 77 6.21 3.34 19.50
CA GLY A 77 4.95 3.85 20.03
C GLY A 77 4.96 5.37 20.22
N GLY A 78 3.76 5.97 20.25
CA GLY A 78 3.59 7.43 20.31
C GLY A 78 3.91 7.98 21.70
N ARG A 79 2.98 7.74 22.66
CA ARG A 79 3.14 8.13 24.08
C ARG A 79 4.23 7.33 24.78
N TYR A 80 4.19 6.01 24.64
CA TYR A 80 5.18 5.10 25.20
C TYR A 80 6.11 4.66 24.07
N LYS A 81 7.41 4.93 24.20
CA LYS A 81 8.42 4.69 23.16
C LYS A 81 8.87 3.23 23.07
N SER A 82 7.93 2.29 23.23
CA SER A 82 8.18 0.88 23.00
C SER A 82 8.20 0.55 21.51
N TRP A 83 9.00 -0.43 21.12
CA TRP A 83 9.08 -0.90 19.74
C TRP A 83 8.19 -2.12 19.55
N LYS A 84 7.41 -2.15 18.47
CA LYS A 84 6.56 -3.28 18.09
C LYS A 84 6.81 -3.65 16.64
N ARG A 85 6.93 -4.95 16.36
CA ARG A 85 6.99 -5.48 14.99
C ARG A 85 5.57 -5.53 14.43
N ARG A 86 5.37 -4.99 13.23
CA ARG A 86 4.07 -4.96 12.54
C ARG A 86 4.28 -5.19 11.05
N TRP A 87 3.30 -5.85 10.42
CA TRP A 87 3.26 -5.99 8.97
C TRP A 87 2.69 -4.70 8.41
N PHE A 88 3.42 -4.04 7.53
CA PHE A 88 3.01 -2.79 6.90
C PHE A 88 2.60 -3.04 5.47
N ILE A 89 1.55 -2.34 5.05
CA ILE A 89 1.09 -2.29 3.67
C ILE A 89 0.94 -0.81 3.31
N LEU A 90 1.61 -0.40 2.24
CA LEU A 90 1.43 0.91 1.60
C LEU A 90 0.51 0.71 0.41
N ASN A 91 -0.66 1.34 0.45
CA ASN A 91 -1.56 1.41 -0.69
C ASN A 91 -2.45 2.66 -0.63
N ASP A 92 -2.88 3.17 -1.78
CA ASP A 92 -3.82 4.30 -1.90
C ASP A 92 -3.48 5.50 -0.99
N ASN A 93 -2.22 5.93 -1.03
CA ASN A 93 -1.70 7.05 -0.22
C ASN A 93 -1.86 6.88 1.29
N CYS A 94 -2.05 5.65 1.76
CA CYS A 94 -2.20 5.31 3.16
C CYS A 94 -1.20 4.22 3.55
N LEU A 95 -0.69 4.34 4.77
CA LEU A 95 0.16 3.32 5.37
C LEU A 95 -0.63 2.59 6.46
N TYR A 96 -0.91 1.32 6.19
CA TYR A 96 -1.62 0.41 7.07
C TYR A 96 -0.63 -0.44 7.84
N TYR A 97 -0.95 -0.81 9.07
CA TYR A 97 -0.15 -1.79 9.80
C TYR A 97 -0.99 -2.78 10.60
N PHE A 98 -0.56 -4.02 10.58
CA PHE A 98 -1.25 -5.19 11.13
C PHE A 98 -0.39 -5.88 12.19
N GLU A 99 -1.03 -6.61 13.10
CA GLU A 99 -0.30 -7.42 14.05
C GLU A 99 0.24 -8.69 13.39
N TYR A 100 -0.57 -9.32 12.56
CA TYR A 100 -0.24 -10.50 11.77
C TYR A 100 -0.61 -10.29 10.29
N THR A 101 0.05 -11.03 9.39
CA THR A 101 -0.22 -10.98 7.94
C THR A 101 -1.59 -11.56 7.56
N THR A 102 -2.20 -12.32 8.47
CA THR A 102 -3.52 -12.94 8.29
C THR A 102 -4.67 -12.10 8.84
N ASP A 103 -4.35 -10.97 9.48
CA ASP A 103 -5.36 -10.08 10.05
C ASP A 103 -6.15 -9.40 8.93
N LYS A 104 -7.48 -9.42 9.03
CA LYS A 104 -8.36 -8.70 8.10
C LYS A 104 -8.43 -7.21 8.38
N GLU A 105 -8.30 -6.84 9.66
CA GLU A 105 -8.44 -5.47 10.15
C GLU A 105 -7.09 -4.87 10.55
N PRO A 106 -6.76 -3.64 10.11
CA PRO A 106 -5.52 -2.99 10.48
C PRO A 106 -5.51 -2.59 11.96
N ARG A 107 -4.35 -2.76 12.59
CA ARG A 107 -4.08 -2.21 13.92
C ARG A 107 -4.00 -0.68 13.89
N GLY A 108 -3.69 -0.09 12.75
CA GLY A 108 -3.86 1.34 12.52
C GLY A 108 -3.56 1.78 11.10
N ILE A 109 -4.00 2.99 10.83
CA ILE A 109 -4.02 3.60 9.50
C ILE A 109 -3.42 4.99 9.60
N ILE A 110 -2.45 5.27 8.73
CA ILE A 110 -1.74 6.55 8.64
C ILE A 110 -1.94 7.10 7.23
N PRO A 111 -2.91 8.00 7.02
CA PRO A 111 -2.99 8.77 5.80
C PRO A 111 -1.69 9.55 5.56
N LEU A 112 -1.16 9.49 4.33
CA LEU A 112 0.09 10.16 3.97
C LEU A 112 -0.11 11.60 3.47
N GLU A 113 -1.33 12.13 3.57
CA GLU A 113 -1.63 13.53 3.26
C GLU A 113 -0.86 14.49 4.19
N ASN A 114 -0.11 15.43 3.61
CA ASN A 114 0.74 16.37 4.34
C ASN A 114 1.81 15.68 5.20
N ILE A 115 2.15 14.43 4.90
CA ILE A 115 3.24 13.71 5.55
C ILE A 115 4.53 13.89 4.74
N GLN A 116 5.65 13.98 5.44
CA GLN A 116 6.98 13.94 4.88
C GLN A 116 7.77 12.80 5.54
N VAL A 117 8.79 12.31 4.83
CA VAL A 117 9.65 11.23 5.31
C VAL A 117 11.11 11.67 5.33
N ARG A 118 11.82 11.33 6.40
CA ARG A 118 13.26 11.58 6.57
C ARG A 118 13.96 10.39 7.18
N GLU A 119 15.24 10.24 6.88
CA GLU A 119 16.12 9.30 7.57
C GLU A 119 16.48 9.84 8.94
N VAL A 120 16.61 8.94 9.92
CA VAL A 120 17.07 9.28 11.27
C VAL A 120 17.97 8.18 11.82
N GLN A 121 18.84 8.55 12.76
CA GLN A 121 19.55 7.57 13.58
C GLN A 121 18.77 7.30 14.86
N ASP A 122 18.81 6.06 15.34
CA ASP A 122 18.30 5.67 16.64
C ASP A 122 19.36 4.87 17.40
N ARG A 123 19.43 5.07 18.72
CA ARG A 123 20.43 4.44 19.57
C ARG A 123 20.27 2.91 19.65
N HIS A 124 19.05 2.40 19.48
CA HIS A 124 18.70 1.01 19.77
C HIS A 124 18.12 0.26 18.56
N LYS A 125 17.96 0.94 17.42
CA LYS A 125 17.42 0.36 16.19
C LYS A 125 18.19 0.88 14.98
N PRO A 126 18.69 0.00 14.10
CA PRO A 126 19.33 0.42 12.86
C PRO A 126 18.27 0.81 11.81
N HIS A 127 18.73 1.32 10.67
CA HIS A 127 17.92 1.49 9.46
C HIS A 127 16.62 2.29 9.70
N CYS A 128 16.73 3.37 10.46
CA CYS A 128 15.58 4.12 10.94
C CYS A 128 15.15 5.25 10.00
N PHE A 129 13.84 5.47 9.93
CA PHE A 129 13.25 6.61 9.25
C PHE A 129 12.01 7.10 10.00
N GLU A 130 11.61 8.34 9.75
CA GLU A 130 10.46 8.98 10.38
C GLU A 130 9.49 9.55 9.37
N LEU A 131 8.20 9.30 9.61
CA LEU A 131 7.12 10.11 9.08
C LEU A 131 6.82 11.25 10.04
N TYR A 132 6.67 12.46 9.51
CA TYR A 132 6.31 13.67 10.26
C TYR A 132 5.33 14.53 9.46
N ALA A 133 4.47 15.26 10.15
CA ALA A 133 3.50 16.13 9.50
C ALA A 133 4.14 17.47 9.08
N ALA A 134 3.87 17.92 7.85
CA ALA A 134 4.24 19.24 7.38
C ALA A 134 3.22 20.28 7.89
N GLY A 135 3.59 21.04 8.92
CA GLY A 135 2.78 22.17 9.42
C GLY A 135 1.68 21.81 10.43
N SER A 136 1.71 20.60 11.00
CA SER A 136 0.91 20.18 12.16
C SER A 136 1.82 19.59 13.23
N GLU A 137 1.45 19.75 14.50
CA GLU A 137 2.16 19.11 15.62
C GLU A 137 1.90 17.59 15.64
N PHE A 138 0.70 17.16 15.24
CA PHE A 138 0.28 15.76 15.27
C PHE A 138 -0.05 15.25 13.87
N ILE A 139 0.28 13.97 13.65
CA ILE A 139 -0.10 13.20 12.47
C ILE A 139 -1.54 12.70 12.67
N LYS A 140 -2.41 13.02 11.72
CA LYS A 140 -3.78 12.46 11.68
C LYS A 140 -3.67 10.98 11.34
N ALA A 141 -4.04 10.13 12.29
CA ALA A 141 -4.01 8.68 12.13
C ALA A 141 -5.04 8.06 13.08
N CYS A 142 -5.45 6.82 12.82
CA CYS A 142 -6.25 6.04 13.75
C CYS A 142 -5.58 4.71 14.08
N LYS A 143 -5.95 4.11 15.20
CA LYS A 143 -5.48 2.79 15.62
C LYS A 143 -6.51 2.10 16.50
N THR A 144 -6.47 0.78 16.57
CA THR A 144 -7.21 0.03 17.58
C THR A 144 -6.39 -0.09 18.86
N ASP A 145 -7.01 0.25 19.99
CA ASP A 145 -6.40 0.04 21.32
C ASP A 145 -6.46 -1.45 21.75
N SER A 146 -6.11 -1.73 23.00
CA SER A 146 -6.13 -3.09 23.54
C SER A 146 -7.52 -3.69 23.66
N GLU A 147 -8.57 -2.85 23.69
CA GLU A 147 -9.98 -3.26 23.77
C GLU A 147 -10.61 -3.38 22.37
N GLY A 148 -9.82 -3.17 21.31
CA GLY A 148 -10.27 -3.21 19.93
C GLY A 148 -10.98 -1.93 19.49
N LYS A 149 -11.06 -0.90 20.34
CA LYS A 149 -11.72 0.36 20.00
C LYS A 149 -10.83 1.20 19.09
N VAL A 150 -11.40 1.74 18.01
CA VAL A 150 -10.72 2.69 17.14
C VAL A 150 -10.58 4.03 17.86
N VAL A 151 -9.35 4.50 18.00
CA VAL A 151 -8.97 5.76 18.64
C VAL A 151 -7.99 6.54 17.77
N GLU A 152 -7.98 7.87 17.92
CA GLU A 152 -7.04 8.73 17.22
C GLU A 152 -5.59 8.51 17.72
N GLY A 153 -4.66 8.45 16.77
CA GLY A 153 -3.23 8.36 17.03
C GLY A 153 -2.68 9.69 17.56
N LYS A 154 -1.97 9.66 18.68
CA LYS A 154 -1.32 10.85 19.27
C LYS A 154 0.16 10.94 18.90
N HIS A 155 0.49 10.64 17.65
CA HIS A 155 1.87 10.61 17.18
C HIS A 155 2.27 11.97 16.60
N THR A 156 3.34 12.56 17.13
CA THR A 156 4.02 13.70 16.48
C THR A 156 4.91 13.23 15.33
N VAL A 157 5.49 12.04 15.48
CA VAL A 157 6.23 11.30 14.45
C VAL A 157 5.90 9.80 14.51
N TYR A 158 5.97 9.13 13.36
CA TYR A 158 6.07 7.67 13.29
C TYR A 158 7.50 7.29 12.93
N ARG A 159 8.26 6.88 13.95
CA ARG A 159 9.60 6.30 13.75
C ARG A 159 9.49 4.81 13.47
N MET A 160 10.17 4.37 12.42
CA MET A 160 10.22 2.99 11.96
C MET A 160 11.66 2.54 11.75
N SER A 161 11.88 1.24 11.76
CA SER A 161 13.18 0.59 11.56
C SER A 161 12.97 -0.65 10.68
N ALA A 162 13.70 -0.71 9.56
CA ALA A 162 13.72 -1.83 8.64
C ALA A 162 14.76 -2.88 9.07
N ALA A 163 14.73 -4.09 8.48
CA ALA A 163 15.72 -5.12 8.81
C ALA A 163 17.06 -4.87 8.12
N THR A 164 17.06 -4.24 6.95
CA THR A 164 18.27 -3.84 6.22
C THR A 164 18.21 -2.38 5.73
N ASP A 165 19.35 -1.84 5.30
CA ASP A 165 19.41 -0.50 4.70
C ASP A 165 18.70 -0.46 3.34
N GLU A 166 18.78 -1.53 2.56
CA GLU A 166 18.08 -1.64 1.27
C GLU A 166 16.57 -1.59 1.45
N GLU A 167 16.03 -2.32 2.43
CA GLU A 167 14.60 -2.26 2.76
C GLU A 167 14.20 -0.86 3.23
N LYS A 168 15.02 -0.20 4.07
CA LYS A 168 14.78 1.19 4.51
C LYS A 168 14.70 2.13 3.31
N GLU A 169 15.67 2.06 2.40
CA GLU A 169 15.71 2.90 1.19
C GLU A 169 14.48 2.68 0.31
N GLU A 170 14.09 1.42 0.12
CA GLU A 170 12.91 1.06 -0.65
C GLU A 170 11.61 1.56 -0.01
N TRP A 171 11.45 1.41 1.31
CA TRP A 171 10.31 1.98 2.05
C TRP A 171 10.23 3.50 1.91
N ILE A 172 11.35 4.20 2.10
CA ILE A 172 11.40 5.66 1.94
C ILE A 172 11.03 6.05 0.50
N LYS A 173 11.55 5.33 -0.50
CA LYS A 173 11.26 5.57 -1.92
C LYS A 173 9.77 5.44 -2.20
N CYS A 174 9.14 4.32 -1.84
CA CYS A 174 7.71 4.09 -2.10
C CYS A 174 6.83 5.11 -1.35
N VAL A 175 7.16 5.42 -0.08
CA VAL A 175 6.45 6.45 0.68
C VAL A 175 6.56 7.82 0.02
N ARG A 176 7.75 8.23 -0.46
CA ARG A 176 7.92 9.51 -1.18
C ARG A 176 7.10 9.55 -2.46
N GLN A 177 7.10 8.46 -3.23
CA GLN A 177 6.31 8.35 -4.45
C GLN A 177 4.82 8.50 -4.15
N SER A 178 4.33 7.79 -3.13
CA SER A 178 2.94 7.86 -2.68
C SER A 178 2.55 9.27 -2.18
N ILE A 179 3.43 9.97 -1.46
CA ILE A 179 3.19 11.37 -1.05
C ILE A 179 3.13 12.32 -2.26
N SER A 180 3.98 12.11 -3.27
CA SER A 180 4.05 12.98 -4.46
C SER A 180 2.87 12.81 -5.43
N HIS A 181 2.19 11.66 -5.41
CA HIS A 181 1.11 11.35 -6.33
C HIS A 181 -0.21 11.96 -5.84
N ASN A 182 -0.36 13.26 -5.96
CA ASN A 182 -1.65 13.91 -5.79
C ASN A 182 -1.78 15.14 -6.73
N PRO A 183 -2.33 14.96 -7.95
CA PRO A 183 -2.65 16.07 -8.86
C PRO A 183 -3.59 17.12 -8.24
N PHE A 184 -4.37 16.72 -7.24
CA PHE A 184 -5.23 17.61 -6.47
C PHE A 184 -4.48 18.40 -5.40
N TYR A 185 -3.36 17.91 -4.86
CA TYR A 185 -2.59 18.61 -3.84
C TYR A 185 -1.89 19.85 -4.42
N ASP A 186 -1.30 19.73 -5.61
CA ASP A 186 -0.77 20.90 -6.32
C ASP A 186 -1.86 21.93 -6.64
N MET A 187 -3.05 21.45 -7.05
CA MET A 187 -4.20 22.31 -7.32
C MET A 187 -4.74 23.00 -6.06
N LEU A 188 -4.82 22.29 -4.93
CA LEU A 188 -5.30 22.81 -3.65
C LEU A 188 -4.26 23.72 -2.97
N ALA A 189 -2.98 23.38 -3.03
CA ALA A 189 -1.89 24.23 -2.57
C ALA A 189 -1.81 25.53 -3.40
N ALA A 190 -2.02 25.46 -4.71
CA ALA A 190 -2.12 26.63 -5.57
C ALA A 190 -3.36 27.50 -5.25
N ARG A 191 -4.51 26.89 -4.97
CA ARG A 191 -5.73 27.60 -4.52
C ARG A 191 -5.54 28.27 -3.16
N LYS A 192 -4.89 27.60 -2.20
CA LYS A 192 -4.61 28.12 -0.86
C LYS A 192 -3.62 29.29 -0.90
N LYS A 193 -2.57 29.22 -1.74
CA LYS A 193 -1.65 30.34 -2.00
C LYS A 193 -2.33 31.53 -2.68
N LYS A 194 -3.27 31.31 -3.61
CA LYS A 194 -4.05 32.39 -4.23
C LYS A 194 -4.99 33.08 -3.23
N ALA A 195 -5.69 32.31 -2.40
CA ALA A 195 -6.61 32.85 -1.38
C ALA A 195 -5.90 33.69 -0.30
N GLN A 196 -4.66 33.33 0.04
CA GLN A 196 -3.84 34.11 0.99
C GLN A 196 -3.32 35.42 0.38
N LYS A 197 -3.00 35.45 -0.92
CA LYS A 197 -2.57 36.68 -1.61
C LYS A 197 -3.70 37.71 -1.76
N THR A 198 -4.94 37.26 -1.96
CA THR A 198 -6.12 38.14 -2.04
C THR A 198 -6.49 38.81 -0.72
N ASN A 199 -6.21 38.18 0.43
CA ASN A 199 -6.47 38.76 1.75
C ASN A 199 -5.44 39.79 2.21
N VAL A 200 -4.28 39.87 1.57
CA VAL A 200 -3.25 40.88 1.87
C VAL A 200 -3.52 42.18 1.11
N HIS A 201 -4.18 42.13 -0.05
CA HIS A 201 -4.52 43.31 -0.85
C HIS A 201 -5.85 43.99 -0.46
N SER A 202 -6.63 43.40 0.46
CA SER A 202 -7.88 43.98 0.96
C SER A 202 -7.74 44.69 2.32
N LYS A 203 -6.50 44.84 2.83
CA LYS A 203 -6.17 45.53 4.08
C LYS A 203 -5.12 46.63 3.92
N SER A 204 -5.12 47.34 2.78
CA SER A 204 -4.49 48.67 2.64
C SER A 204 -5.52 49.65 2.13
#